data_AF-A0A914K2D4-F1
#
_entry.id   AF-A0A914K2D4-F1
#
_cell.length_a   1.000
_cell.length_b   1.000
_cell.length_c   1.000
_cell.angle_alpha   90.00
_cell.angle_beta   90.00
_cell.angle_gamma   90.00
#
_symmetry.space_group_name_H-M   'P 1'
#
loop_
_entity.id
_entity.type
_entity.pdbx_description
1 polymer ?
#
loop_
_entity_poly.entity_id
_entity_poly.type
_entity_poly.pdbx_seq_one_letter_code
_entity_poly.pdbx_strand_id
1 'polypeptide(L)'
;SIKVIQGKYVQEVRQVINPWVSQVVRLLANQSFVEFDWIVGPILKEQKNPIGREIITRYMTTIKNDGVFYTDSNGRQMIQRKNDAAFYTFETTEPVSANYFPVPTRIQIADKSARMTILTDRSQGGASLVDGQVELMLHRRMYDDDHWGVEEALDEPGNDGKGLVVRGKHWLILEPAASSQKDQRKLALEMFHQPIVTFSLFQPGSKNSILTDFSGLLKQLPENIHVLTLKRLSESSVLLRLEHFLQNGDDT
;
A
#
# COMPACT_ATOMS: atom_id res chain seq x y z
N SER A 1 19.57 -14.56 1.01
CA SER A 1 19.27 -15.83 1.72
C SER A 1 17.77 -16.00 1.86
N ILE A 2 17.27 -17.23 2.02
CA ILE A 2 15.84 -17.53 2.17
C ILE A 2 15.64 -18.40 3.42
N LYS A 3 14.65 -18.07 4.26
CA LYS A 3 14.25 -18.87 5.42
C LYS A 3 12.74 -19.02 5.46
N VAL A 4 12.26 -20.26 5.57
CA VAL A 4 10.83 -20.58 5.69
C VAL A 4 10.49 -20.88 7.14
N ILE A 5 9.37 -20.35 7.61
CA ILE A 5 8.84 -20.58 8.96
C ILE A 5 7.36 -20.95 8.82
N GLN A 6 6.97 -22.08 9.39
CA GLN A 6 5.59 -22.54 9.41
C GLN A 6 5.07 -22.51 10.84
N GLY A 7 4.01 -21.76 11.06
CA GLY A 7 3.29 -21.70 12.33
C GLY A 7 1.79 -21.94 12.13
N LYS A 8 1.08 -22.12 13.24
CA LYS A 8 -0.38 -22.35 13.23
C LYS A 8 -1.17 -21.19 12.61
N TYR A 9 -0.75 -19.95 12.86
CA TYR A 9 -1.46 -18.74 12.46
C TYR A 9 -0.83 -17.99 11.28
N VAL A 10 0.44 -18.30 10.97
CA VAL A 10 1.20 -17.63 9.92
C VAL A 10 2.21 -18.60 9.31
N GLN A 11 2.31 -18.57 7.99
CA GLN A 11 3.46 -19.10 7.26
C GLN A 11 4.21 -17.93 6.67
N GLU A 12 5.53 -17.88 6.84
CA GLU A 12 6.33 -16.79 6.32
C GLU A 12 7.62 -17.24 5.65
N VAL A 13 8.00 -16.53 4.59
CA VAL A 13 9.25 -16.66 3.87
C VAL A 13 10.03 -15.37 4.06
N ARG A 14 11.14 -15.45 4.79
CA ARG A 14 12.07 -14.34 4.99
C ARG A 14 13.12 -14.37 3.89
N GLN A 15 13.28 -13.25 3.19
CA GLN A 15 14.18 -13.11 2.07
C GLN A 15 15.13 -11.94 2.33
N VAL A 16 16.44 -12.21 2.31
CA VAL A 16 17.46 -11.18 2.24
C VAL A 16 17.93 -11.12 0.79
N ILE A 17 17.57 -10.03 0.10
CA ILE A 17 17.87 -9.83 -1.32
C ILE A 17 19.32 -9.34 -1.44
N ASN A 18 19.68 -8.33 -0.66
CA ASN A 18 21.03 -7.80 -0.55
C ASN A 18 21.23 -7.18 0.86
N PRO A 19 22.40 -6.60 1.19
CA PRO A 19 22.66 -6.05 2.53
C PRO A 19 21.71 -4.95 3.03
N TRP A 20 20.98 -4.28 2.15
CA TRP A 20 20.09 -3.15 2.46
C TRP A 20 18.67 -3.33 1.89
N VAL A 21 18.35 -4.52 1.37
CA VAL A 21 17.00 -4.89 0.94
C VAL A 21 16.65 -6.27 1.47
N SER A 22 15.57 -6.32 2.24
CA SER A 22 14.99 -7.58 2.71
C SER A 22 13.47 -7.50 2.70
N GLN A 23 12.82 -8.66 2.65
CA GLN A 23 11.38 -8.74 2.78
C GLN A 23 10.95 -10.01 3.50
N VAL A 24 9.76 -9.97 4.08
CA VAL A 24 9.06 -11.11 4.64
C VAL A 24 7.74 -11.24 3.92
N VAL A 25 7.54 -12.37 3.25
CA VAL A 25 6.28 -12.72 2.59
C VAL A 25 5.48 -13.58 3.55
N ARG A 26 4.26 -13.16 3.92
CA ARG A 26 3.41 -13.86 4.88
C ARG A 26 2.10 -14.32 4.26
N LEU A 27 1.73 -15.55 4.60
CA LEU A 27 0.38 -16.11 4.45
C LEU A 27 -0.23 -16.19 5.85
N LEU A 28 -1.15 -15.29 6.15
CA LEU A 28 -1.87 -15.26 7.42
C LEU A 28 -3.07 -16.21 7.35
N ALA A 29 -3.34 -16.92 8.45
CA ALA A 29 -4.50 -17.80 8.52
C ALA A 29 -5.80 -17.00 8.32
N ASN A 30 -6.70 -17.54 7.49
CA ASN A 30 -8.01 -16.95 7.16
C ASN A 30 -7.95 -15.57 6.49
N GLN A 31 -6.85 -15.23 5.81
CA GLN A 31 -6.75 -14.02 4.99
C GLN A 31 -6.71 -14.38 3.50
N SER A 32 -7.37 -13.57 2.67
CA SER A 32 -7.44 -13.74 1.21
C SER A 32 -6.31 -13.01 0.45
N PHE A 33 -5.31 -12.52 1.16
CA PHE A 33 -4.18 -11.77 0.60
C PHE A 33 -2.82 -12.34 1.06
N VAL A 34 -1.78 -12.01 0.30
CA VAL A 34 -0.38 -12.25 0.65
C VAL A 34 0.22 -10.93 1.14
N GLU A 35 0.79 -10.91 2.35
CA GLU A 35 1.47 -9.72 2.86
C GLU A 35 2.95 -9.73 2.46
N PHE A 36 3.40 -8.67 1.80
CA PHE A 36 4.80 -8.37 1.53
C PHE A 36 5.26 -7.27 2.46
N ASP A 37 6.03 -7.62 3.49
CA ASP A 37 6.63 -6.69 4.45
C ASP A 37 8.08 -6.45 4.06
N TRP A 38 8.36 -5.29 3.47
CA TRP A 38 9.65 -4.95 2.88
C TRP A 38 10.41 -3.95 3.75
N ILE A 39 11.74 -4.06 3.74
CA ILE A 39 12.68 -3.12 4.37
C ILE A 39 13.69 -2.73 3.30
N VAL A 40 13.77 -1.42 3.01
CA VAL A 40 14.68 -0.83 2.04
C VAL A 40 15.51 0.25 2.73
N GLY A 41 16.82 0.06 2.71
CA GLY A 41 17.81 1.01 3.20
C GLY A 41 18.82 0.39 4.17
N PRO A 42 19.96 1.07 4.41
CA PRO A 42 20.30 2.38 3.85
C PRO A 42 20.66 2.26 2.36
N ILE A 43 20.06 3.11 1.51
CA ILE A 43 20.44 3.18 0.08
C ILE A 43 21.84 3.78 0.03
N LEU A 44 22.80 3.02 -0.48
CA LEU A 44 24.22 3.37 -0.39
C LEU A 44 24.55 4.66 -1.17
N LYS A 45 25.47 5.45 -0.59
CA LYS A 45 26.10 6.62 -1.22
C LYS A 45 27.56 6.32 -1.49
N GLU A 46 27.96 6.30 -2.76
CA GLU A 46 29.35 6.14 -3.15
C GLU A 46 30.19 7.34 -2.68
N GLN A 47 31.44 7.10 -2.30
CA GLN A 47 32.36 8.17 -1.91
C GLN A 47 32.76 9.08 -3.09
N LYS A 48 32.72 8.54 -4.31
CA LYS A 48 33.03 9.25 -5.55
C LYS A 48 31.89 9.04 -6.52
N ASN A 49 31.44 10.11 -7.17
CA ASN A 49 30.37 10.10 -8.18
C ASN A 49 29.11 9.35 -7.68
N PRO A 50 28.44 9.87 -6.63
CA PRO A 50 27.31 9.19 -6.02
C PRO A 50 26.16 9.05 -7.02
N ILE A 51 25.56 7.86 -7.10
CA ILE A 51 24.50 7.55 -8.07
C ILE A 51 23.15 7.52 -7.37
N GLY A 52 22.23 8.41 -7.78
CA GLY A 52 20.85 8.41 -7.32
C GLY A 52 20.16 7.09 -7.62
N ARG A 53 19.36 6.59 -6.67
CA ARG A 53 18.67 5.30 -6.79
C ARG A 53 17.23 5.41 -6.37
N GLU A 54 16.37 4.82 -7.20
CA GLU A 54 14.95 4.67 -6.97
C GLU A 54 14.65 3.17 -6.94
N ILE A 55 14.20 2.69 -5.79
CA ILE A 55 14.04 1.27 -5.52
C ILE A 55 12.59 0.90 -5.72
N ILE A 56 12.33 -0.05 -6.61
CA ILE A 56 10.99 -0.54 -6.92
C ILE A 56 10.83 -1.97 -6.43
N THR A 57 9.59 -2.35 -6.14
CA THR A 57 9.16 -3.75 -6.21
C THR A 57 8.32 -3.94 -7.47
N ARG A 58 8.47 -5.09 -8.12
CA ARG A 58 7.73 -5.43 -9.35
C ARG A 58 7.09 -6.80 -9.20
N TYR A 59 5.77 -6.82 -9.31
CA TYR A 59 4.95 -8.01 -9.35
C TYR A 59 4.74 -8.42 -10.81
N MET A 60 5.00 -9.68 -11.12
CA MET A 60 4.93 -10.20 -12.49
C MET A 60 3.95 -11.37 -12.55
N THR A 61 3.04 -11.32 -13.51
CA THR A 61 1.99 -12.32 -13.74
C THR A 61 1.85 -12.63 -15.22
N THR A 62 0.98 -13.57 -15.55
CA THR A 62 0.59 -13.87 -16.94
C THR A 62 -0.68 -13.14 -17.38
N ILE A 63 -1.18 -12.19 -16.57
CA ILE A 63 -2.38 -11.40 -16.88
C ILE A 63 -2.10 -10.57 -18.15
N LYS A 64 -3.02 -10.62 -19.11
CA LYS A 64 -2.93 -9.82 -20.35
C LYS A 64 -3.83 -8.60 -20.24
N ASN A 65 -3.28 -7.51 -19.70
CA ASN A 65 -4.03 -6.29 -19.42
C ASN A 65 -4.01 -5.25 -20.55
N ASP A 66 -3.40 -5.55 -21.71
CA ASP A 66 -3.41 -4.71 -22.92
C ASP A 66 -2.97 -3.25 -22.65
N GLY A 67 -1.95 -3.09 -21.81
CA GLY A 67 -1.43 -1.80 -21.34
C GLY A 67 -2.35 -1.03 -20.39
N VAL A 68 -3.50 -1.59 -19.98
CA VAL A 68 -4.48 -0.94 -19.10
C VAL A 68 -4.24 -1.33 -17.65
N PHE A 69 -4.27 -0.35 -16.75
CA PHE A 69 -4.19 -0.58 -15.31
C PHE A 69 -5.03 0.47 -14.58
N TYR A 70 -5.27 0.29 -13.28
CA TYR A 70 -6.10 1.19 -12.49
C TYR A 70 -5.35 1.65 -11.25
N THR A 71 -5.41 2.95 -10.96
CA THR A 71 -4.92 3.52 -9.69
C THR A 71 -6.03 4.29 -9.00
N ASP A 72 -6.03 4.33 -7.68
CA ASP A 72 -7.03 5.08 -6.94
C ASP A 72 -6.77 6.60 -6.92
N SER A 73 -7.84 7.36 -6.79
CA SER A 73 -7.80 8.80 -6.54
C SER A 73 -8.06 9.08 -5.06
N ASN A 74 -7.00 9.41 -4.31
CA ASN A 74 -7.03 9.74 -2.89
C ASN A 74 -7.77 8.70 -2.02
N GLY A 75 -7.57 7.41 -2.27
CA GLY A 75 -8.21 6.31 -1.55
C GLY A 75 -9.61 5.94 -2.06
N ARG A 76 -10.16 6.67 -3.03
CA ARG A 76 -11.58 6.59 -3.42
C ARG A 76 -11.76 5.89 -4.77
N GLN A 77 -12.09 6.63 -5.82
CA GLN A 77 -12.47 6.07 -7.12
C GLN A 77 -11.26 5.45 -7.81
N MET A 78 -11.47 4.33 -8.53
CA MET A 78 -10.45 3.77 -9.41
C MET A 78 -10.47 4.52 -10.74
N ILE A 79 -9.30 5.03 -11.15
CA ILE A 79 -9.11 5.70 -12.42
C ILE A 79 -8.38 4.75 -13.36
N GLN A 80 -8.95 4.54 -14.55
CA GLN A 80 -8.29 3.80 -15.61
C GLN A 80 -7.10 4.59 -16.15
N ARG A 81 -5.97 3.91 -16.23
CA ARG A 81 -4.71 4.37 -16.83
C ARG A 81 -4.40 3.47 -18.02
N LYS A 82 -3.66 3.99 -18.98
CA LYS A 82 -3.13 3.21 -20.09
C LYS A 82 -1.69 3.63 -20.34
N ASN A 83 -0.80 2.65 -20.42
CA ASN A 83 0.59 2.88 -20.74
C ASN A 83 0.71 3.58 -22.10
N ASP A 84 1.49 4.65 -22.14
CA ASP A 84 1.73 5.47 -23.33
C ASP A 84 0.44 6.05 -23.94
N ALA A 85 -0.52 6.39 -23.10
CA ALA A 85 -1.75 7.08 -23.51
C ALA A 85 -1.72 8.54 -23.10
N ALA A 86 -1.60 9.42 -24.09
CA ALA A 86 -1.85 10.85 -23.94
C ALA A 86 -3.18 11.24 -24.61
N PHE A 87 -3.85 12.27 -24.08
CA PHE A 87 -5.05 12.86 -24.70
C PHE A 87 -4.75 13.62 -26.01
N TYR A 88 -3.46 13.78 -26.33
CA TYR A 88 -2.94 14.44 -27.52
C TYR A 88 -1.78 13.61 -28.07
N THR A 89 -1.48 13.75 -29.36
CA THR A 89 -0.31 13.09 -29.97
C THR A 89 0.97 13.67 -29.38
N PHE A 90 1.78 12.84 -28.74
CA PHE A 90 3.04 13.22 -28.14
C PHE A 90 4.03 12.07 -28.27
N GLU A 91 5.27 12.39 -28.64
CA GLU A 91 6.38 11.44 -28.56
C GLU A 91 6.99 11.55 -27.17
N THR A 92 6.78 10.54 -26.32
CA THR A 92 7.38 10.55 -24.99
C THR A 92 8.87 10.25 -25.07
N THR A 93 9.69 11.18 -24.56
CA THR A 93 11.12 10.93 -24.30
C THR A 93 11.33 10.12 -23.02
N GLU A 94 10.27 9.92 -22.24
CA GLU A 94 10.31 9.42 -20.86
C GLU A 94 9.29 8.28 -20.67
N PRO A 95 9.54 7.10 -21.28
CA PRO A 95 8.56 6.01 -21.34
C PRO A 95 8.24 5.40 -19.96
N VAL A 96 9.10 5.61 -18.96
CA VAL A 96 8.90 5.14 -17.59
C VAL A 96 8.19 6.20 -16.76
N SER A 97 8.84 7.36 -16.55
CA SER A 97 8.38 8.37 -15.61
C SER A 97 7.03 9.01 -16.01
N ALA A 98 6.75 9.15 -17.31
CA ALA A 98 5.45 9.64 -17.79
C ALA A 98 4.27 8.71 -17.48
N ASN A 99 4.55 7.43 -17.18
CA ASN A 99 3.56 6.40 -16.89
C ASN A 99 3.44 6.06 -15.40
N TYR A 100 4.18 6.77 -14.53
CA TYR A 100 4.03 6.67 -13.09
C TYR A 100 2.87 7.52 -12.59
N PHE A 101 1.96 6.91 -11.84
CA PHE A 101 0.83 7.58 -11.23
C PHE A 101 0.89 7.49 -9.70
N PRO A 102 0.30 8.45 -8.97
CA PRO A 102 0.08 8.28 -7.54
C PRO A 102 -0.77 7.05 -7.25
N VAL A 103 -0.34 6.26 -6.28
CA VAL A 103 -1.03 5.11 -5.71
C VAL A 103 -1.16 5.34 -4.20
N PRO A 104 -2.19 6.09 -3.77
CA PRO A 104 -2.44 6.33 -2.35
C PRO A 104 -2.81 5.06 -1.59
N THR A 105 -3.60 4.16 -2.20
CA THR A 105 -4.10 2.96 -1.52
C THR A 105 -4.04 1.69 -2.34
N ARG A 106 -4.24 1.73 -3.67
CA ARG A 106 -4.28 0.52 -4.50
C ARG A 106 -3.97 0.75 -5.98
N ILE A 107 -3.28 -0.23 -6.56
CA ILE A 107 -3.06 -0.38 -8.00
C ILE A 107 -3.52 -1.76 -8.46
N GLN A 108 -4.07 -1.86 -9.67
CA GLN A 108 -4.67 -3.09 -10.17
C GLN A 108 -4.46 -3.30 -11.67
N ILE A 109 -4.26 -4.56 -12.05
CA ILE A 109 -4.36 -5.05 -13.44
C ILE A 109 -5.35 -6.21 -13.51
N ALA A 110 -5.99 -6.41 -14.66
CA ALA A 110 -6.90 -7.53 -14.89
C ALA A 110 -6.93 -7.92 -16.36
N ASP A 111 -7.30 -9.18 -16.61
CA ASP A 111 -7.72 -9.67 -17.91
C ASP A 111 -9.12 -10.31 -17.80
N LYS A 112 -9.51 -11.13 -18.78
CA LYS A 112 -10.82 -11.80 -18.78
C LYS A 112 -10.98 -12.86 -17.69
N SER A 113 -9.89 -13.37 -17.13
CA SER A 113 -9.86 -14.49 -16.20
C SER A 113 -9.55 -14.06 -14.78
N ALA A 114 -8.55 -13.20 -14.59
CA ALA A 114 -8.01 -12.88 -13.28
C ALA A 114 -7.76 -11.38 -13.11
N ARG A 115 -7.77 -10.97 -11.84
CA ARG A 115 -7.45 -9.63 -11.37
C ARG A 115 -6.38 -9.73 -10.30
N MET A 116 -5.33 -8.93 -10.44
CA MET A 116 -4.32 -8.73 -9.41
C MET A 116 -4.41 -7.30 -8.88
N THR A 117 -4.56 -7.16 -7.57
CA THR A 117 -4.58 -5.87 -6.88
C THR A 117 -3.48 -5.84 -5.83
N ILE A 118 -2.73 -4.75 -5.79
CA ILE A 118 -1.78 -4.44 -4.73
C ILE A 118 -2.32 -3.29 -3.89
N LEU A 119 -2.53 -3.53 -2.59
CA LEU A 119 -2.84 -2.50 -1.60
C LEU A 119 -1.55 -1.96 -0.98
N THR A 120 -1.48 -0.65 -0.74
CA THR A 120 -0.30 0.05 -0.21
C THR A 120 -0.57 0.62 1.17
N ASP A 121 0.40 0.50 2.08
CA ASP A 121 0.30 1.03 3.45
C ASP A 121 0.49 2.55 3.54
N ARG A 122 0.90 3.18 2.43
CA ARG A 122 1.15 4.61 2.26
C ARG A 122 1.04 5.00 0.78
N SER A 123 1.04 6.29 0.52
CA SER A 123 1.13 6.83 -0.84
C SER A 123 2.47 6.48 -1.48
N GLN A 124 2.42 5.92 -2.68
CA GLN A 124 3.58 5.57 -3.50
C GLN A 124 3.37 6.02 -4.95
N GLY A 125 4.43 5.97 -5.75
CA GLY A 125 4.32 6.01 -7.21
C GLY A 125 4.29 4.60 -7.77
N GLY A 126 3.43 4.33 -8.76
CA GLY A 126 3.36 3.03 -9.41
C GLY A 126 2.87 3.07 -10.84
N ALA A 127 3.16 1.99 -11.58
CA ALA A 127 2.85 1.85 -13.00
C ALA A 127 2.66 0.38 -13.40
N SER A 128 2.07 0.17 -14.59
CA SER A 128 2.10 -1.09 -15.34
C SER A 128 2.74 -0.83 -16.71
N LEU A 129 4.07 -0.88 -16.76
CA LEU A 129 4.85 -0.53 -17.96
C LEU A 129 4.89 -1.66 -19.01
N VAL A 130 4.63 -2.89 -18.58
CA VAL A 130 4.58 -4.09 -19.43
C VAL A 130 3.38 -4.91 -19.00
N ASP A 131 2.72 -5.54 -19.96
CA ASP A 131 1.59 -6.44 -19.69
C ASP A 131 1.94 -7.49 -18.64
N GLY A 132 1.01 -7.70 -17.72
CA GLY A 132 1.12 -8.62 -16.60
C GLY A 132 1.96 -8.10 -15.43
N GLN A 133 2.48 -6.86 -15.51
CA GLN A 133 3.38 -6.30 -14.49
C GLN A 133 2.77 -5.11 -13.77
N VAL A 134 3.02 -5.05 -12.47
CA VAL A 134 2.76 -3.88 -11.63
C VAL A 134 4.04 -3.56 -10.87
N GLU A 135 4.47 -2.31 -10.90
CA GLU A 135 5.58 -1.83 -10.08
C GLU A 135 5.19 -0.68 -9.17
N LEU A 136 5.81 -0.65 -7.99
CA LEU A 136 5.67 0.39 -6.97
C LEU A 136 7.06 0.83 -6.51
N MET A 137 7.28 2.14 -6.52
CA MET A 137 8.49 2.74 -5.97
C MET A 137 8.40 2.76 -4.44
N LEU A 138 9.33 2.06 -3.79
CA LEU A 138 9.36 1.87 -2.34
C LEU A 138 10.13 2.98 -1.63
N HIS A 139 11.24 3.39 -2.21
CA HIS A 139 12.16 4.36 -1.61
C HIS A 139 13.05 4.98 -2.68
N ARG A 140 13.51 6.21 -2.48
CA ARG A 140 14.42 6.90 -3.39
C ARG A 140 15.41 7.76 -2.62
N ARG A 141 16.63 7.85 -3.14
CA ARG A 141 17.69 8.72 -2.62
C ARG A 141 18.44 9.31 -3.80
N MET A 142 18.41 10.63 -3.92
CA MET A 142 18.98 11.40 -5.02
C MET A 142 20.06 12.34 -4.48
N TYR A 143 21.06 12.65 -5.31
CA TYR A 143 22.22 13.47 -4.90
C TYR A 143 22.31 14.80 -5.65
N ASP A 144 21.34 15.07 -6.51
CA ASP A 144 21.18 16.31 -7.25
C ASP A 144 19.80 16.89 -6.96
N ASP A 145 19.70 18.22 -6.92
CA ASP A 145 18.44 18.97 -6.84
C ASP A 145 17.75 18.99 -8.21
N ASP A 146 16.42 18.98 -8.20
CA ASP A 146 15.62 18.99 -9.42
C ASP A 146 15.32 20.41 -9.96
N HIS A 147 15.81 21.45 -9.27
CA HIS A 147 15.71 22.86 -9.61
C HIS A 147 14.26 23.41 -9.63
N TRP A 148 13.37 22.84 -8.81
CA TRP A 148 11.99 23.33 -8.63
C TRP A 148 11.75 24.14 -7.35
N GLY A 149 12.82 24.54 -6.66
CA GLY A 149 12.79 25.58 -5.62
C GLY A 149 12.96 25.09 -4.17
N VAL A 150 13.17 23.79 -3.95
CA VAL A 150 13.55 23.28 -2.62
C VAL A 150 15.04 23.50 -2.35
N GLU A 151 15.87 23.50 -3.41
CA GLU A 151 17.33 23.72 -3.35
C GLU A 151 18.07 22.68 -2.49
N GLU A 152 17.52 21.46 -2.40
CA GLU A 152 18.10 20.35 -1.65
C GLU A 152 17.93 19.04 -2.44
N ALA A 153 19.00 18.25 -2.51
CA ALA A 153 18.88 16.89 -2.99
C ALA A 153 18.05 16.04 -2.00
N LEU A 154 17.31 15.06 -2.52
CA LEU A 154 16.58 14.09 -1.70
C LEU A 154 17.56 13.05 -1.09
N ASP A 155 18.40 13.50 -0.16
CA ASP A 155 19.49 12.76 0.49
C ASP A 155 19.22 12.55 1.99
N GLU A 156 18.13 11.86 2.33
CA GLU A 156 17.75 11.65 3.74
C GLU A 156 18.78 10.79 4.49
N PRO A 157 19.48 11.33 5.52
CA PRO A 157 20.63 10.67 6.13
C PRO A 157 20.25 9.57 7.14
N GLY A 158 18.99 9.54 7.61
CA GLY A 158 18.56 8.67 8.70
C GLY A 158 19.26 8.97 10.04
N ASN A 159 19.04 8.13 11.05
CA ASN A 159 19.56 8.37 12.41
C ASN A 159 21.07 8.18 12.55
N ASP A 160 21.70 7.36 11.71
CA ASP A 160 23.13 7.04 11.78
C ASP A 160 23.97 7.72 10.68
N GLY A 161 23.34 8.60 9.89
CA GLY A 161 23.98 9.34 8.79
C GLY A 161 24.21 8.53 7.52
N LYS A 162 23.88 7.23 7.49
CA LYS A 162 24.20 6.35 6.36
C LYS A 162 23.12 6.29 5.29
N GLY A 163 21.93 6.81 5.58
CA GLY A 163 20.76 6.80 4.71
C GLY A 163 19.51 6.32 5.45
N LEU A 164 18.37 6.94 5.18
CA LEU A 164 17.11 6.54 5.79
C LEU A 164 16.74 5.08 5.40
N VAL A 165 16.37 4.30 6.41
CA VAL A 165 15.81 2.95 6.25
C VAL A 165 14.30 3.03 6.40
N VAL A 166 13.59 2.57 5.39
CA VAL A 166 12.12 2.55 5.39
C VAL A 166 11.64 1.11 5.42
N ARG A 167 10.61 0.86 6.22
CA ARG A 167 9.84 -0.38 6.24
C ARG A 167 8.41 -0.08 5.85
N GLY A 168 7.83 -0.93 5.04
CA GLY A 168 6.42 -0.84 4.67
C GLY A 168 5.84 -2.17 4.25
N LYS A 169 4.56 -2.14 3.91
CA LYS A 169 3.77 -3.33 3.60
C LYS A 169 2.96 -3.15 2.33
N HIS A 170 2.87 -4.22 1.56
CA HIS A 170 1.86 -4.39 0.51
C HIS A 170 1.02 -5.62 0.79
N TRP A 171 -0.27 -5.57 0.47
CA TRP A 171 -1.11 -6.77 0.39
C TRP A 171 -1.44 -7.07 -1.06
N LEU A 172 -1.05 -8.24 -1.53
CA LEU A 172 -1.36 -8.74 -2.87
C LEU A 172 -2.62 -9.61 -2.80
N ILE A 173 -3.61 -9.26 -3.61
CA ILE A 173 -4.86 -9.99 -3.79
C ILE A 173 -4.89 -10.49 -5.23
N LEU A 174 -5.15 -11.78 -5.41
CA LEU A 174 -5.32 -12.41 -6.72
C LEU A 174 -6.65 -13.16 -6.73
N GLU A 175 -7.52 -12.80 -7.65
CA GLU A 175 -8.90 -13.29 -7.69
C GLU A 175 -9.42 -13.42 -9.13
N PRO A 176 -10.51 -14.18 -9.36
CA PRO A 176 -11.20 -14.17 -10.64
C PRO A 176 -11.64 -12.75 -11.05
N ALA A 177 -11.58 -12.43 -12.35
CA ALA A 177 -11.94 -11.10 -12.85
C ALA A 177 -13.40 -10.71 -12.55
N ALA A 178 -14.29 -11.72 -12.45
CA ALA A 178 -15.71 -11.56 -12.15
C ALA A 178 -16.02 -11.44 -10.63
N SER A 179 -15.02 -11.48 -9.76
CA SER A 179 -15.25 -11.30 -8.32
C SER A 179 -15.67 -9.87 -7.99
N SER A 180 -16.59 -9.74 -7.03
CA SER A 180 -16.90 -8.46 -6.39
C SER A 180 -15.64 -7.84 -5.77
N GLN A 181 -15.49 -6.52 -5.90
CA GLN A 181 -14.37 -5.75 -5.32
C GLN A 181 -14.63 -5.30 -3.87
N LYS A 182 -15.77 -5.66 -3.30
CA LYS A 182 -16.17 -5.23 -1.95
C LYS A 182 -15.16 -5.63 -0.87
N ASP A 183 -14.65 -6.85 -0.93
CA ASP A 183 -13.67 -7.33 0.06
C ASP A 183 -12.33 -6.60 -0.08
N GLN A 184 -11.88 -6.32 -1.30
CA GLN A 184 -10.69 -5.50 -1.55
C GLN A 184 -10.84 -4.08 -0.96
N ARG A 185 -12.03 -3.48 -1.10
CA ARG A 185 -12.34 -2.16 -0.54
C ARG A 185 -12.28 -2.17 0.98
N LYS A 186 -12.84 -3.20 1.59
CA LYS A 186 -12.82 -3.41 3.04
C LYS A 186 -11.38 -3.62 3.54
N LEU A 187 -10.58 -4.46 2.86
CA LEU A 187 -9.18 -4.69 3.19
C LEU A 187 -8.35 -3.40 3.10
N ALA A 188 -8.60 -2.53 2.12
CA ALA A 188 -7.93 -1.23 2.04
C ALA A 188 -8.24 -0.33 3.26
N LEU A 189 -9.50 -0.32 3.71
CA LEU A 189 -9.88 0.39 4.94
C LEU A 189 -9.24 -0.25 6.19
N GLU A 190 -9.20 -1.57 6.29
CA GLU A 190 -8.58 -2.28 7.41
C GLU A 190 -7.05 -2.07 7.47
N MET A 191 -6.40 -1.97 6.32
CA MET A 191 -4.98 -1.62 6.23
C MET A 191 -4.72 -0.21 6.75
N PHE A 192 -5.57 0.76 6.39
CA PHE A 192 -5.43 2.15 6.83
C PHE A 192 -5.85 2.36 8.29
N HIS A 193 -6.90 1.67 8.74
CA HIS A 193 -7.47 1.74 10.08
C HIS A 193 -7.14 0.48 10.91
N GLN A 194 -5.86 0.16 11.04
CA GLN A 194 -5.43 -0.96 11.85
C GLN A 194 -5.88 -0.80 13.31
N PRO A 195 -6.21 -1.91 14.01
CA PRO A 195 -6.56 -1.88 15.41
C PRO A 195 -5.46 -1.24 16.27
N ILE A 196 -5.85 -0.34 17.17
CA ILE A 196 -4.93 0.24 18.16
C ILE A 196 -4.76 -0.75 19.30
N VAL A 197 -3.54 -1.26 19.47
CA VAL A 197 -3.20 -2.15 20.57
C VAL A 197 -2.72 -1.34 21.77
N THR A 198 -3.33 -1.55 22.94
CA THR A 198 -2.95 -0.91 24.19
C THR A 198 -2.52 -1.95 25.23
N PHE A 199 -1.59 -1.57 26.10
CA PHE A 199 -1.05 -2.43 27.15
C PHE A 199 -1.13 -1.72 28.49
N SER A 200 -1.39 -2.47 29.56
CA SER A 200 -1.35 -1.99 30.94
C SER A 200 -0.59 -2.98 31.82
N LEU A 201 -0.02 -2.48 32.92
CA LEU A 201 0.58 -3.36 33.91
C LEU A 201 -0.50 -4.20 34.59
N PHE A 202 -0.30 -5.52 34.61
CA PHE A 202 -1.21 -6.42 35.29
C PHE A 202 -1.14 -6.21 36.80
N GLN A 203 -2.29 -5.96 37.42
CA GLN A 203 -2.44 -5.91 38.88
C GLN A 203 -3.28 -7.11 39.34
N PRO A 204 -2.80 -7.93 40.30
CA PRO A 204 -3.58 -9.04 40.84
C PRO A 204 -4.92 -8.55 41.38
N GLY A 205 -6.03 -9.14 40.91
CA GLY A 205 -7.40 -8.75 41.29
C GLY A 205 -8.09 -7.76 40.34
N SER A 206 -7.39 -7.16 39.37
CA SER A 206 -7.97 -6.17 38.45
C SER A 206 -8.78 -6.77 37.28
N LYS A 207 -8.84 -8.10 37.13
CA LYS A 207 -9.57 -8.75 36.02
C LYS A 207 -11.04 -8.35 35.94
N ASN A 208 -11.70 -8.14 37.08
CA ASN A 208 -13.12 -7.79 37.13
C ASN A 208 -13.39 -6.29 36.93
N SER A 209 -12.35 -5.44 36.91
CA SER A 209 -12.49 -3.99 36.74
C SER A 209 -12.15 -3.49 35.33
N ILE A 210 -11.72 -4.38 34.43
CA ILE A 210 -11.34 -4.01 33.05
C ILE A 210 -12.52 -4.31 32.13
N LEU A 211 -13.12 -3.26 31.56
CA LEU A 211 -14.06 -3.39 30.45
C LEU A 211 -13.28 -3.81 29.20
N THR A 212 -13.51 -5.04 28.72
CA THR A 212 -12.82 -5.59 27.54
C THR A 212 -13.56 -5.33 26.23
N ASP A 213 -14.83 -4.97 26.31
CA ASP A 213 -15.69 -4.74 25.15
C ASP A 213 -16.51 -3.46 25.32
N PHE A 214 -16.53 -2.64 24.26
CA PHE A 214 -17.36 -1.43 24.19
C PHE A 214 -17.81 -1.20 22.74
N SER A 215 -19.08 -0.89 22.55
CA SER A 215 -19.63 -0.42 21.27
C SER A 215 -20.42 0.86 21.50
N GLY A 216 -20.08 1.91 20.75
CA GLY A 216 -20.89 3.14 20.68
C GLY A 216 -22.10 3.02 19.75
N LEU A 217 -22.26 1.88 19.06
CA LEU A 217 -23.34 1.63 18.11
C LEU A 217 -24.35 0.65 18.71
N LEU A 218 -25.65 0.98 18.58
CA LEU A 218 -26.75 0.09 18.93
C LEU A 218 -26.93 -1.06 17.91
N LYS A 219 -26.54 -0.82 16.66
CA LYS A 219 -26.60 -1.78 15.56
C LYS A 219 -25.39 -1.60 14.67
N GLN A 220 -24.86 -2.70 14.15
CA GLN A 220 -23.80 -2.67 13.16
C GLN A 220 -24.21 -1.84 11.93
N LEU A 221 -23.26 -1.06 11.41
CA LEU A 221 -23.47 -0.31 10.18
C LEU A 221 -23.57 -1.27 8.98
N PRO A 222 -24.29 -0.89 7.91
CA PRO A 222 -24.23 -1.61 6.64
C PRO A 222 -22.78 -1.76 6.16
N GLU A 223 -22.45 -2.89 5.52
CA GLU A 223 -21.07 -3.22 5.15
C GLU A 223 -20.43 -2.24 4.15
N ASN A 224 -21.23 -1.46 3.44
CA ASN A 224 -20.82 -0.43 2.49
C ASN A 224 -20.66 0.97 3.14
N ILE A 225 -20.95 1.12 4.43
CA ILE A 225 -20.90 2.39 5.15
C ILE A 225 -19.74 2.41 6.14
N HIS A 226 -18.90 3.43 6.05
CA HIS A 226 -17.77 3.68 6.94
C HIS A 226 -17.94 5.00 7.71
N VAL A 227 -17.54 5.02 8.99
CA VAL A 227 -17.50 6.24 9.81
C VAL A 227 -16.19 6.97 9.53
N LEU A 228 -16.22 7.87 8.55
CA LEU A 228 -15.04 8.66 8.16
C LEU A 228 -14.62 9.66 9.24
N THR A 229 -15.56 10.19 10.02
CA THR A 229 -15.24 11.14 11.10
C THR A 229 -16.25 11.02 12.23
N LEU A 230 -15.76 10.89 13.46
CA LEU A 230 -16.53 11.13 14.68
C LEU A 230 -15.70 12.06 15.57
N LYS A 231 -16.14 13.30 15.72
CA LYS A 231 -15.40 14.33 16.47
C LYS A 231 -16.33 15.15 17.35
N ARG A 232 -16.05 15.24 18.65
CA ARG A 232 -16.70 16.22 19.54
C ARG A 232 -16.24 17.63 19.16
N LEU A 233 -17.19 18.54 18.90
CA LEU A 233 -16.91 19.94 18.56
C LEU A 233 -17.07 20.87 19.77
N SER A 234 -18.03 20.57 20.65
CA SER A 234 -18.27 21.28 21.91
C SER A 234 -18.88 20.33 22.94
N GLU A 235 -19.22 20.85 24.12
CA GLU A 235 -19.88 20.06 25.16
C GLU A 235 -21.17 19.37 24.68
N SER A 236 -21.90 20.03 23.76
CA SER A 236 -23.22 19.61 23.28
C SER A 236 -23.27 19.25 21.79
N SER A 237 -22.13 19.23 21.08
CA SER A 237 -22.12 18.99 19.62
C SER A 237 -21.03 18.03 19.17
N VAL A 238 -21.37 17.25 18.14
CA VAL A 238 -20.51 16.25 17.52
C VAL A 238 -20.64 16.36 16.00
N LEU A 239 -19.51 16.25 15.30
CA LEU A 239 -19.42 16.05 13.87
C LEU A 239 -19.35 14.55 13.58
N LEU A 240 -20.34 14.05 12.84
CA LEU A 240 -20.34 12.72 12.27
C LEU A 240 -20.31 12.82 10.74
N ARG A 241 -19.35 12.15 10.09
CA ARG A 241 -19.34 11.94 8.64
C ARG A 241 -19.37 10.45 8.36
N LEU A 242 -20.31 10.06 7.51
CA LEU A 242 -20.44 8.72 6.97
C LEU A 242 -20.06 8.76 5.50
N GLU A 243 -19.46 7.69 5.00
CA GLU A 243 -19.22 7.52 3.58
C GLU A 243 -19.65 6.16 3.07
N HIS A 244 -20.06 6.13 1.81
CA HIS A 244 -20.16 4.92 1.02
C HIS A 244 -18.83 4.71 0.31
N PHE A 245 -18.04 3.73 0.73
CA PHE A 245 -16.65 3.58 0.28
C PHE A 245 -16.49 2.70 -0.97
N LEU A 246 -17.59 2.08 -1.42
CA LEU A 246 -17.68 1.30 -2.65
C LEU A 246 -18.09 2.19 -3.82
N GLN A 247 -17.63 1.86 -5.03
CA GLN A 247 -18.04 2.51 -6.27
C GLN A 247 -19.05 1.65 -7.04
N ASN A 248 -19.65 2.20 -8.10
CA ASN A 248 -20.58 1.44 -8.93
C ASN A 248 -19.90 0.19 -9.53
N GLY A 249 -20.53 -0.97 -9.39
CA GLY A 249 -20.00 -2.26 -9.85
C GLY A 249 -19.04 -2.96 -8.87
N ASP A 250 -18.70 -2.37 -7.72
CA ASP A 250 -17.84 -3.05 -6.74
C ASP A 250 -18.58 -4.19 -6.01
N ASP A 251 -19.91 -4.11 -5.88
CA ASP A 251 -20.76 -5.08 -5.16
C ASP A 251 -21.34 -6.21 -6.02
N THR A 252 -21.02 -6.21 -7.32
CA THR A 252 -21.57 -7.15 -8.32
C THR A 252 -20.53 -8.13 -8.83
#